data_AF-A0A5R2MTC5-F1
#
_entry.id   AF-A0A5R2MTC5-F1
#
_cell.length_a   1.000
_cell.length_b   1.000
_cell.length_c   1.000
_cell.angle_alpha   90.00
_cell.angle_beta   90.00
_cell.angle_gamma   90.00
#
_symmetry.space_group_name_H-M   'P 1'
#
loop_
_entity.id
_entity.type
_entity.pdbx_description
1 polymer ?
#
loop_
_entity_poly.entity_id
_entity_poly.type
_entity_poly.pdbx_seq_one_letter_code
_entity_poly.pdbx_strand_id
1 'polypeptide(L)' 'IARKHGFAACFMAKPYGDRAGNGFHVHFSLVDADGRNVFDDGTDQGSETMRNAVGGLLAAMAESTLVFAPHFNSYRR' A
#
# COMPACT_ATOMS: atom_id res chain seq x y z
N ILE A 1 -17.86 -14.29 4.51
CA ILE A 1 -17.99 -14.96 5.82
C ILE A 1 -18.84 -14.14 6.81
N ALA A 2 -18.49 -12.89 7.14
CA ALA A 2 -19.24 -12.04 8.10
C ALA A 2 -20.78 -12.12 7.98
N ARG A 3 -21.33 -11.91 6.77
CA ARG A 3 -22.80 -11.99 6.55
C ARG A 3 -23.42 -13.34 6.90
N LYS A 4 -22.69 -14.45 6.66
CA LYS A 4 -23.16 -15.81 7.01
C LYS A 4 -23.31 -16.00 8.53
N HIS A 5 -22.63 -15.17 9.33
CA HIS A 5 -22.66 -15.20 10.79
C HIS A 5 -23.44 -14.02 11.39
N GLY A 6 -24.24 -13.28 10.59
CA GLY A 6 -25.03 -12.15 11.11
C GLY A 6 -24.26 -10.86 11.35
N PHE A 7 -23.03 -10.73 10.82
CA PHE A 7 -22.19 -9.54 10.95
C PHE A 7 -21.97 -8.81 9.62
N ALA A 8 -21.52 -7.54 9.71
CA ALA A 8 -21.02 -6.76 8.58
C ALA A 8 -19.49 -6.56 8.69
N ALA A 9 -18.80 -6.64 7.55
CA ALA A 9 -17.40 -6.24 7.43
C ALA A 9 -17.33 -4.89 6.70
N CYS A 10 -16.42 -4.01 7.12
CA CYS A 10 -16.30 -2.66 6.57
C CYS A 10 -14.83 -2.37 6.23
N PHE A 11 -14.58 -2.04 4.96
CA PHE A 11 -13.25 -1.67 4.43
C PHE A 11 -13.16 -0.18 4.10
N MET A 12 -14.15 0.61 4.54
CA MET A 12 -14.14 2.06 4.39
C MET A 12 -12.89 2.64 5.08
N ALA A 13 -12.20 3.57 4.43
CA ALA A 13 -10.94 4.13 4.94
C ALA A 13 -11.06 4.68 6.37
N LYS A 14 -12.14 5.41 6.67
CA LYS A 14 -12.47 5.92 7.99
C LYS A 14 -13.95 5.61 8.30
N PRO A 15 -14.27 4.47 8.94
CA PRO A 15 -15.66 4.10 9.22
C PRO A 15 -16.22 4.81 10.46
N TYR A 16 -15.35 5.16 11.42
CA TYR A 16 -15.69 5.86 12.66
C TYR A 16 -14.71 7.02 12.85
N GLY A 17 -15.21 8.23 13.12
CA GLY A 17 -14.39 9.44 13.20
C GLY A 17 -13.38 9.43 14.35
N ASP A 18 -13.76 8.81 15.46
CA ASP A 18 -13.05 8.72 16.74
C ASP A 18 -12.11 7.51 16.85
N ARG A 19 -12.03 6.65 15.82
CA ARG A 19 -11.23 5.42 15.83
C ARG A 19 -10.21 5.38 14.70
N ALA A 20 -9.22 4.50 14.81
CA ALA A 20 -8.30 4.23 13.72
C ALA A 20 -9.05 3.79 12.45
N GLY A 21 -8.54 4.21 11.28
CA GLY A 21 -9.09 3.85 9.98
C GLY A 21 -8.54 2.52 9.44
N ASN A 22 -9.11 2.07 8.33
CA ASN A 22 -8.60 0.91 7.59
C ASN A 22 -7.47 1.36 6.64
N GLY A 23 -6.31 0.74 6.76
CA GLY A 23 -5.23 0.85 5.78
C GLY A 23 -5.28 -0.28 4.75
N PHE A 24 -4.61 -0.07 3.62
CA PHE A 24 -4.35 -1.13 2.63
C PHE A 24 -2.90 -1.01 2.19
N HIS A 25 -1.99 -1.59 2.99
CA HIS A 25 -0.55 -1.54 2.70
C HIS A 25 -0.20 -2.65 1.71
N VAL A 26 0.52 -2.30 0.66
CA VAL A 26 0.95 -3.23 -0.38
C VAL A 26 2.47 -3.39 -0.28
N HIS A 27 2.90 -4.62 -0.06
CA HIS A 27 4.30 -5.01 -0.18
C HIS A 27 4.51 -5.56 -1.59
N PHE A 28 5.55 -5.10 -2.28
CA PHE A 28 5.88 -5.57 -3.62
C PHE A 28 7.40 -5.74 -3.76
N SER A 29 7.78 -6.65 -4.65
CA SER A 29 9.16 -6.93 -5.04
C SER A 29 9.24 -6.97 -6.56
N LEU A 30 10.42 -6.68 -7.11
CA LEU A 30 10.67 -6.84 -8.54
C LEU A 30 11.59 -8.06 -8.73
N VAL A 31 11.15 -9.00 -9.56
CA VAL A 31 11.87 -10.25 -9.80
C VAL A 31 12.29 -10.30 -11.26
N ASP A 32 13.56 -10.65 -11.52
CA ASP A 32 14.09 -10.80 -12.87
C ASP A 32 13.64 -12.12 -13.54
N ALA A 33 14.05 -12.33 -14.80
CA ALA A 33 13.70 -13.52 -15.56
C ALA A 33 14.28 -14.82 -14.98
N ASP A 34 15.35 -14.73 -14.18
CA ASP A 34 16.00 -15.86 -13.52
C ASP A 34 15.42 -16.13 -12.11
N GLY A 35 14.42 -15.35 -11.68
CA GLY A 35 13.77 -15.48 -10.38
C GLY A 35 14.48 -14.74 -9.24
N ARG A 36 15.45 -13.87 -9.51
CA ARG A 36 16.15 -13.10 -8.47
C ARG A 36 15.39 -11.82 -8.13
N ASN A 37 15.24 -11.56 -6.83
CA ASN A 37 14.67 -10.30 -6.35
C ASN A 37 15.70 -9.17 -6.55
N VAL A 38 15.45 -8.27 -7.50
CA VAL A 38 16.39 -7.19 -7.83
C VAL A 38 16.40 -6.07 -6.80
N PHE A 39 15.47 -6.07 -5.83
CA PHE A 39 15.49 -5.14 -4.70
C PHE A 39 16.41 -5.58 -3.57
N ASP A 40 16.82 -6.85 -3.54
CA ASP A 40 17.68 -7.40 -2.50
C ASP A 40 19.16 -7.27 -2.89
N ASP A 41 19.97 -6.66 -2.03
CA ASP A 41 21.43 -6.63 -2.13
C ASP A 41 22.14 -7.35 -0.97
N GLY A 42 21.38 -8.11 -0.17
CA GLY A 42 21.88 -8.82 1.01
C GLY A 42 22.05 -7.94 2.25
N THR A 43 21.61 -6.68 2.20
CA THR A 43 21.67 -5.74 3.34
C THR A 43 20.30 -5.15 3.66
N ASP A 44 20.15 -4.59 4.86
CA ASP A 44 18.92 -3.89 5.26
C ASP A 44 18.65 -2.59 4.47
N GLN A 45 19.63 -2.11 3.69
CA GLN A 45 19.49 -0.91 2.87
C GLN A 45 18.76 -1.16 1.55
N GLY A 46 18.76 -2.43 1.09
CA GLY A 46 18.28 -2.83 -0.22
C GLY A 46 19.10 -2.26 -1.38
N SER A 47 18.86 -2.78 -2.58
CA SER A 47 19.64 -2.45 -3.77
C SER A 47 19.46 -0.99 -4.23
N GLU A 48 20.37 -0.52 -5.09
CA GLU A 48 20.19 0.77 -5.78
C GLU A 48 18.88 0.83 -6.58
N THR A 49 18.50 -0.28 -7.23
CA THR A 49 17.22 -0.41 -7.94
C THR A 49 16.03 -0.22 -7.02
N MET A 50 16.07 -0.78 -5.79
CA MET A 50 15.02 -0.56 -4.79
C MET A 50 14.92 0.93 -4.42
N ARG A 51 16.06 1.57 -4.13
CA ARG A 51 16.08 3.00 -3.75
C ARG A 51 15.56 3.90 -4.87
N ASN A 52 15.89 3.59 -6.12
CA ASN A 52 15.35 4.29 -7.28
C ASN A 52 13.83 4.08 -7.44
N ALA A 53 13.33 2.86 -7.21
CA ALA A 53 11.89 2.58 -7.21
C ALA A 53 11.15 3.36 -6.12
N VAL A 54 11.69 3.42 -4.90
CA VAL A 54 11.17 4.26 -3.81
C VAL A 54 11.17 5.73 -4.20
N GLY A 55 12.26 6.23 -4.80
CA GLY A 55 12.32 7.60 -5.32
C GLY A 55 11.21 7.91 -6.32
N GLY A 56 10.93 6.98 -7.25
CA GLY A 56 9.82 7.10 -8.19
C GLY A 56 8.45 7.14 -7.50
N LEU A 57 8.22 6.30 -6.48
CA LEU A 57 6.98 6.32 -5.69
C LEU A 57 6.79 7.66 -4.98
N LEU A 58 7.85 8.21 -4.38
CA LEU A 58 7.79 9.51 -3.71
C LEU A 58 7.47 10.63 -4.69
N ALA A 59 8.09 10.62 -5.87
CA ALA A 59 7.86 11.60 -6.92
C ALA A 59 6.42 11.56 -7.45
N ALA A 60 5.82 10.38 -7.60
CA ALA A 60 4.47 10.20 -8.12
C ALA A 60 3.37 10.18 -7.04
N MET A 61 3.71 10.35 -5.76
CA MET A 61 2.80 10.08 -4.64
C MET A 61 1.53 10.95 -4.68
N ALA A 62 1.68 12.24 -4.97
CA ALA A 62 0.56 13.18 -5.00
C ALA A 62 -0.48 12.77 -6.05
N GLU A 63 -0.05 12.48 -7.27
CA GLU A 63 -0.93 12.07 -8.37
C GLU A 63 -1.51 10.67 -8.12
N SER A 64 -0.69 9.75 -7.61
CA SER A 64 -1.10 8.37 -7.28
C SER A 64 -2.16 8.30 -6.18
N THR A 65 -2.34 9.37 -5.40
CA THR A 65 -3.37 9.44 -4.35
C THR A 65 -4.78 9.24 -4.92
N LEU A 66 -5.04 9.64 -6.17
CA LEU A 66 -6.33 9.38 -6.82
C LEU A 66 -6.63 7.89 -7.02
N VAL A 67 -5.59 7.06 -7.11
CA VAL A 67 -5.72 5.60 -7.23
C VAL A 67 -5.79 4.95 -5.84
N PHE A 68 -4.94 5.37 -4.90
CA PHE A 68 -4.83 4.72 -3.59
C PHE A 68 -5.79 5.26 -2.51
N ALA A 69 -6.29 6.48 -2.67
CA ALA A 69 -7.27 7.14 -1.80
C ALA A 69 -8.42 7.74 -2.62
N PRO A 70 -9.16 6.93 -3.40
CA PRO A 70 -10.07 7.42 -4.45
C PRO A 70 -11.39 8.03 -3.95
N HIS A 71 -11.62 8.04 -2.63
CA HIS A 71 -12.89 8.49 -2.05
C HIS A 71 -12.66 9.69 -1.14
N PHE A 72 -13.63 10.60 -1.08
CA PHE A 72 -13.59 11.73 -0.14
C PHE A 72 -13.33 11.27 1.31
N ASN A 73 -13.89 10.13 1.70
CA ASN A 73 -13.68 9.56 3.01
C ASN A 73 -12.24 9.08 3.27
N SER A 74 -11.47 8.77 2.22
CA SER A 74 -10.06 8.37 2.33
C SER A 74 -9.19 9.48 2.92
N TYR A 75 -9.53 10.75 2.66
CA TYR A 75 -8.82 11.92 3.17
C TYR A 75 -9.17 12.27 4.62
N ARG A 76 -10.02 11.48 5.28
CA ARG A 76 -10.35 11.60 6.72
C ARG A 76 -9.59 10.61 7.60
N ARG A 77 -8.79 9.73 7.00
CA ARG A 77 -7.91 8.77 7.67
C ARG A 77 -6.51 9.34 7.71
#